data_AF-A0A371QV80-F1
#
_entry.id   AF-A0A371QV80-F1
#
_cell.length_a   1.000
_cell.length_b   1.000
_cell.length_c   1.000
_cell.angle_alpha   90.00
_cell.angle_beta   90.00
_cell.angle_gamma   90.00
#
_symmetry.space_group_name_H-M   'P 1'
#
loop_
_entity.id
_entity.type
_entity.pdbx_description
1 polymer ?
#
loop_
_entity_poly.entity_id
_entity_poly.type
_entity_poly.pdbx_seq_one_letter_code
_entity_poly.pdbx_strand_id
1 'polypeptide(L)'
;MGPPLPFNMGRALPYAVMESMALGTTPVSCKVGGVPEVVKRSIAEAYLLEPCDSATLVDKIIELSSIGKNDLIEIALRLRNHALNLFNEKYIETKLASLFSQLLDGSNLEPTL
;
A
#
# COMPACT_ATOMS: atom_id res chain seq x y z
N MET A 1 19.05 -21.64 -1.30
CA MET A 1 17.74 -21.43 -0.64
C MET A 1 17.97 -20.51 0.54
N GLY A 2 17.42 -19.29 0.51
CA GLY A 2 17.46 -18.40 1.67
C GLY A 2 16.61 -18.95 2.82
N PRO A 3 16.79 -18.45 4.06
CA PRO A 3 15.95 -18.85 5.17
C PRO A 3 14.47 -18.60 4.84
N PRO A 4 13.56 -19.47 5.28
CA PRO A 4 12.13 -19.26 5.07
C PRO A 4 11.72 -17.93 5.72
N LEU A 5 10.91 -17.14 5.00
CA LEU A 5 10.36 -15.90 5.53
C LEU A 5 9.60 -16.21 6.85
N PRO A 6 9.73 -15.37 7.88
CA PRO A 6 8.98 -15.54 9.12
C PRO A 6 7.49 -15.69 8.82
N PHE A 7 6.83 -16.66 9.46
CA PHE A 7 5.45 -17.10 9.20
C PHE A 7 4.42 -15.95 9.12
N ASN A 8 4.67 -14.82 9.79
CA ASN A 8 3.75 -13.67 9.83
C ASN A 8 3.89 -12.68 8.66
N MET A 9 4.94 -12.75 7.83
CA MET A 9 5.14 -11.76 6.75
C MET A 9 4.07 -11.86 5.65
N GLY A 10 3.58 -13.06 5.32
CA GLY A 10 2.58 -13.25 4.27
C GLY A 10 1.18 -12.73 4.61
N ARG A 11 0.91 -12.35 5.86
CA ARG A 11 -0.43 -11.93 6.35
C ARG A 11 -0.46 -10.51 6.89
N ALA A 12 0.60 -9.72 6.66
CA ALA A 12 0.65 -8.34 7.11
C ALA A 12 -0.45 -7.52 6.42
N LEU A 13 -1.34 -6.93 7.22
CA LEU A 13 -2.31 -5.96 6.74
C LEU A 13 -1.61 -4.60 6.62
N PRO A 14 -1.72 -3.91 5.48
CA PRO A 14 -0.92 -2.73 5.17
C PRO A 14 -1.40 -1.43 5.86
N TYR A 15 -2.08 -1.50 7.01
CA TYR A 15 -2.65 -0.32 7.66
C TYR A 15 -1.61 0.71 8.06
N ALA A 16 -0.48 0.29 8.65
CA ALA A 16 0.59 1.22 9.02
C ALA A 16 1.19 1.94 7.80
N VAL A 17 1.31 1.23 6.67
CA VAL A 17 1.78 1.79 5.40
C VAL A 17 0.75 2.82 4.90
N MET A 18 -0.53 2.45 4.91
CA MET A 18 -1.63 3.35 4.52
C MET A 18 -1.71 4.61 5.38
N GLU A 19 -1.64 4.48 6.70
CA GLU A 19 -1.68 5.59 7.66
C GLU A 19 -0.51 6.54 7.44
N SER A 20 0.70 6.01 7.24
CA SER A 20 1.87 6.84 6.93
C SER A 20 1.66 7.65 5.64
N MET A 21 1.13 7.04 4.59
CA MET A 21 0.84 7.72 3.33
C MET A 21 -0.26 8.78 3.51
N ALA A 22 -1.31 8.50 4.28
CA ALA A 22 -2.39 9.43 4.58
C ALA A 22 -1.90 10.68 5.35
N LEU A 23 -0.87 10.51 6.19
CA LEU A 23 -0.18 11.61 6.88
C LEU A 23 0.83 12.35 5.98
N GLY A 24 1.07 11.86 4.76
CA GLY A 24 2.06 12.41 3.83
C GLY A 24 3.50 11.98 4.14
N THR A 25 3.69 10.95 4.97
CA THR A 25 5.01 10.38 5.26
C THR A 25 5.32 9.25 4.27
N THR A 26 6.50 9.28 3.65
CA THR A 26 6.91 8.21 2.72
C THR A 26 7.19 6.91 3.46
N PRO A 27 6.42 5.83 3.23
CA PRO A 27 6.73 4.53 3.81
C PRO A 27 7.93 3.91 3.10
N VAL A 28 8.84 3.34 3.88
CA VAL A 28 9.86 2.38 3.41
C VAL A 28 9.48 1.03 4.01
N SER A 29 9.08 0.07 3.18
CA SER A 29 8.43 -1.16 3.65
C SER A 29 8.84 -2.38 2.84
N CYS A 30 8.81 -3.55 3.48
CA CYS A 30 8.99 -4.82 2.81
C CYS A 30 7.84 -5.13 1.84
N LYS A 31 8.17 -5.79 0.72
CA LYS A 31 7.22 -6.31 -0.28
C LYS A 31 6.58 -7.62 0.21
N VAL A 32 5.72 -7.52 1.24
CA VAL A 32 5.08 -8.67 1.89
C VAL A 32 3.59 -8.42 2.14
N GLY A 33 2.81 -9.49 2.22
CA GLY A 33 1.36 -9.40 2.49
C GLY A 33 0.64 -8.51 1.48
N GLY A 34 -0.28 -7.67 1.96
CA GLY A 34 -1.05 -6.73 1.14
C GLY A 34 -0.35 -5.39 0.84
N VAL A 35 0.92 -5.24 1.22
CA VAL A 35 1.66 -3.98 1.03
C VAL A 35 1.86 -3.63 -0.44
N PRO A 36 2.28 -4.55 -1.33
CA PRO A 36 2.49 -4.23 -2.74
C PRO A 36 1.23 -3.73 -3.44
N GLU A 37 0.06 -4.24 -3.07
CA GLU A 37 -1.25 -3.85 -3.61
C GLU A 37 -1.62 -2.43 -3.23
N VAL A 38 -1.34 -2.03 -1.99
CA VAL A 38 -1.65 -0.71 -1.45
C VAL A 38 -0.78 0.38 -2.07
N VAL A 39 0.52 0.14 -2.21
CA VAL A 39 1.44 1.16 -2.73
C VAL A 39 1.45 1.22 -4.26
N LYS A 40 0.80 0.26 -4.93
CA LYS A 40 0.78 0.13 -6.39
C LYS A 40 0.34 1.44 -7.05
N ARG A 41 1.05 1.87 -8.10
CA ARG A 41 0.80 3.12 -8.84
C ARG A 41 0.99 4.40 -8.01
N SER A 42 1.64 4.31 -6.85
CA SER A 42 2.05 5.45 -6.04
C SER A 42 3.57 5.61 -6.05
N ILE A 43 4.06 6.75 -5.58
CA ILE A 43 5.50 6.99 -5.41
C ILE A 43 6.11 6.00 -4.39
N ALA A 44 5.32 5.54 -3.41
CA ALA A 44 5.77 4.58 -2.40
C ALA A 44 6.18 3.21 -2.98
N GLU A 45 5.75 2.87 -4.20
CA GLU A 45 6.16 1.63 -4.87
C GLU A 45 7.68 1.55 -5.08
N ALA A 46 8.34 2.71 -5.29
CA ALA A 46 9.79 2.80 -5.45
C ALA A 46 10.57 2.61 -4.12
N TYR A 47 9.87 2.58 -2.98
CA TYR A 47 10.41 2.41 -1.64
C TYR A 47 10.08 1.04 -1.04
N LEU A 48 9.64 0.09 -1.89
CA LEU A 48 9.53 -1.31 -1.52
C LEU A 48 10.90 -2.00 -1.53
N LEU A 49 11.13 -2.84 -0.53
CA LEU A 49 12.33 -3.66 -0.39
C LEU A 49 11.99 -5.14 -0.23
N GLU A 50 12.93 -6.01 -0.60
CA GLU A 50 12.82 -7.43 -0.28
C GLU A 50 13.05 -7.66 1.22
N PRO A 51 12.33 -8.60 1.86
CA PRO A 51 12.55 -8.88 3.27
C PRO A 51 14.00 -9.23 3.59
N CYS A 52 14.46 -8.75 4.76
CA CYS A 52 15.83 -8.94 5.24
C CYS A 52 16.92 -8.27 4.38
N ASP A 53 16.56 -7.39 3.44
CA ASP A 53 17.52 -6.58 2.68
C ASP A 53 17.86 -5.26 3.40
N SER A 54 18.76 -5.37 4.38
CA SER A 54 19.23 -4.22 5.15
C SER A 54 20.04 -3.21 4.32
N ALA A 55 20.68 -3.64 3.24
CA ALA A 55 21.49 -2.75 2.40
C ALA A 55 20.57 -1.79 1.64
N THR A 56 19.56 -2.33 0.95
CA THR A 56 18.57 -1.53 0.23
C THR A 56 17.79 -0.61 1.17
N LEU A 57 17.51 -1.04 2.41
CA LEU A 57 16.87 -0.18 3.41
C LEU A 57 17.71 1.09 3.69
N VAL A 58 19.02 0.93 3.89
CA VAL A 58 19.93 2.07 4.12
C VAL A 58 19.96 2.98 2.91
N ASP A 59 20.08 2.43 1.71
CA ASP A 59 20.11 3.20 0.46
C ASP A 59 18.84 4.04 0.29
N LYS A 60 17.67 3.47 0.59
CA LYS A 60 16.38 4.18 0.51
C LYS A 60 16.25 5.30 1.53
N ILE A 61 16.78 5.11 2.74
CA ILE A 61 16.81 6.17 3.77
C ILE A 61 17.72 7.32 3.34
N ILE A 62 18.89 7.01 2.77
CA ILE A 62 19.83 8.02 2.23
C ILE A 62 19.20 8.78 1.06
N GLU A 63 18.53 8.07 0.14
CA GLU A 63 17.79 8.64 -0.98
C GLU A 63 16.77 9.67 -0.47
N LEU A 64 15.88 9.27 0.46
CA LEU A 64 14.86 10.15 1.05
C LEU A 64 15.46 11.35 1.78
N SER A 65 16.58 11.14 2.49
CA SER A 65 17.27 12.22 3.23
C SER A 65 17.93 13.25 2.32
N SER A 66 18.14 12.90 1.05
CA SER A 66 18.77 13.77 0.04
C SER A 66 17.76 14.60 -0.75
N ILE A 67 16.45 14.32 -0.60
CA ILE A 67 15.38 15.03 -1.31
C ILE A 67 15.22 16.44 -0.76
N GLY A 68 15.08 17.42 -1.65
CA GLY A 68 14.81 18.80 -1.28
C GLY A 68 13.46 18.97 -0.58
N LYS A 69 13.35 19.95 0.32
CA LYS A 69 12.12 20.21 1.10
C LYS A 69 10.87 20.35 0.21
N ASN A 70 10.97 21.05 -0.92
CA ASN A 70 9.82 21.27 -1.80
C ASN A 70 9.37 19.97 -2.48
N ASP A 71 10.33 19.15 -2.93
CA ASP A 71 10.04 17.85 -3.53
C ASP A 71 9.45 16.88 -2.50
N LEU A 72 9.93 16.91 -1.25
CA LEU A 72 9.33 16.16 -0.15
C LEU A 72 7.87 16.56 0.12
N ILE A 73 7.55 17.86 0.05
CA ILE A 73 6.17 18.34 0.19
C ILE A 73 5.30 17.83 -0.97
N GLU A 74 5.81 17.84 -2.20
CA GLU A 74 5.07 17.29 -3.35
C GLU A 74 4.80 15.78 -3.16
N ILE A 75 5.83 15.02 -2.77
CA ILE A 75 5.71 13.59 -2.47
C ILE A 75 4.65 13.37 -1.39
N ALA A 76 4.70 14.13 -0.29
CA ALA A 76 3.74 14.03 0.81
C ALA A 76 2.29 14.24 0.34
N LEU A 77 2.05 15.28 -0.48
CA LEU A 77 0.72 15.55 -1.02
C LEU A 77 0.23 14.43 -1.95
N ARG A 78 1.11 13.89 -2.79
CA ARG A 78 0.77 12.79 -3.71
C ARG A 78 0.47 11.49 -2.97
N LEU A 79 1.25 11.17 -1.93
CA LEU A 79 1.00 10.01 -1.07
C LEU A 79 -0.33 10.13 -0.33
N ARG A 80 -0.61 11.30 0.25
CA ARG A 80 -1.87 11.56 0.94
C ARG A 80 -3.06 11.40 0.00
N ASN A 81 -3.00 11.99 -1.20
CA ASN A 81 -4.06 11.86 -2.19
C ASN A 81 -4.26 10.40 -2.63
N HIS A 82 -3.18 9.64 -2.82
CA HIS A 82 -3.26 8.21 -3.13
C HIS A 82 -3.97 7.43 -2.02
N ALA A 83 -3.56 7.63 -0.76
CA ALA A 83 -4.15 6.94 0.38
C ALA A 83 -5.65 7.26 0.55
N LEU A 84 -6.04 8.53 0.39
CA LEU A 84 -7.45 8.94 0.46
C LEU A 84 -8.29 8.35 -0.68
N ASN A 85 -7.70 8.19 -1.87
CA ASN A 85 -8.40 7.58 -3.01
C ASN A 85 -8.65 6.08 -2.81
N LEU A 86 -7.74 5.37 -2.15
CA LEU A 86 -7.93 3.96 -1.81
C LEU A 86 -9.12 3.76 -0.85
N PHE A 87 -9.34 4.72 0.05
CA PHE A 87 -10.47 4.74 1.00
C PHE A 87 -11.61 5.66 0.56
N ASN A 88 -11.88 5.73 -0.75
CA ASN A 88 -13.03 6.48 -1.22
C ASN A 88 -14.33 5.84 -0.69
N GLU A 89 -14.91 6.46 0.34
CA GLU A 89 -16.07 5.97 1.08
C GLU A 89 -17.23 5.63 0.15
N LYS A 90 -17.58 6.55 -0.76
CA LYS A 90 -18.67 6.37 -1.71
C LYS A 90 -18.45 5.18 -2.65
N TYR A 91 -17.22 4.99 -3.11
CA TYR A 91 -16.86 3.84 -3.95
C TYR A 91 -16.98 2.53 -3.16
N ILE A 92 -16.45 2.49 -1.94
CA ILE A 92 -16.49 1.32 -1.06
C ILE A 92 -17.93 0.97 -0.71
N GLU A 93 -18.73 1.94 -0.28
CA GLU A 93 -20.15 1.78 0.03
C GLU A 93 -20.92 1.23 -1.16
N THR A 94 -20.75 1.84 -2.34
CA THR A 94 -21.43 1.40 -3.57
C THR A 94 -21.05 -0.03 -3.94
N LYS A 95 -19.75 -0.38 -3.86
CA LYS A 95 -19.28 -1.73 -4.18
C LYS A 95 -19.83 -2.76 -3.18
N LEU A 96 -19.78 -2.46 -1.88
CA LEU A 96 -20.32 -3.34 -0.85
C LEU A 96 -21.83 -3.53 -1.01
N ALA A 97 -22.59 -2.45 -1.17
CA ALA A 97 -24.04 -2.51 -1.38
C ALA A 97 -24.42 -3.31 -2.63
N SER A 98 -23.68 -3.13 -3.74
CA SER A 98 -23.90 -3.89 -4.97
C SER A 98 -23.66 -5.40 -4.78
N LEU A 99 -22.61 -5.77 -4.03
CA LEU A 99 -22.29 -7.16 -3.75
C LEU A 99 -23.36 -7.82 -2.87
N PHE A 100 -23.81 -7.12 -1.82
CA PHE A 100 -24.90 -7.63 -0.98
C PHE A 100 -26.23 -7.73 -1.74
N SER A 101 -26.53 -6.79 -2.65
CA SER A 101 -27.73 -6.87 -3.49
C SER A 101 -27.67 -8.08 -4.42
N GLN A 102 -26.53 -8.33 -5.07
CA GLN A 102 -26.32 -9.52 -5.92
C GLN A 102 -26.50 -10.83 -5.13
N LEU A 103 -26.02 -10.87 -3.88
CA LEU A 103 -26.18 -12.02 -2.99
C LEU A 103 -27.65 -12.26 -2.61
N LEU A 104 -28.42 -11.19 -2.36
CA LEU A 104 -29.83 -11.26 -1.99
C LEU A 104 -30.73 -11.63 -3.19
N ASP A 105 -30.37 -11.16 -4.39
CA ASP A 105 -31.11 -11.41 -5.62
C ASP A 105 -30.85 -12.82 -6.22
N GLY A 106 -29.91 -13.59 -5.64
CA GLY A 106 -29.60 -14.95 -6.08
C GLY A 106 -28.97 -15.04 -7.48
N SER A 107 -28.54 -13.91 -8.06
CA SER A 107 -27.85 -13.88 -9.35
C SER A 107 -26.45 -14.47 -9.21
N ASN A 108 -26.12 -15.48 -10.03
CA ASN A 108 -24.86 -16.21 -10.03
C ASN A 108 -23.65 -15.28 -9.87
N LEU A 109 -22.90 -15.48 -8.78
CA LEU A 109 -21.54 -15.01 -8.61
C LEU A 109 -20.65 -15.74 -9.62
N GLU A 110 -20.64 -15.30 -10.88
CA GLU A 110 -19.54 -15.70 -11.76
C GLU A 110 -18.27 -14.98 -11.27
N PRO A 111 -17.24 -15.73 -10.85
CA PRO A 111 -16.01 -15.14 -10.39
C PRO A 111 -15.32 -14.48 -11.59
N THR A 112 -15.31 -13.15 -11.62
CA THR A 112 -14.42 -12.41 -12.50
C THR A 112 -13.04 -12.43 -11.85
N LEU A 113 -12.27 -13.48 -12.15
CA LEU A 113 -10.82 -13.56 -11.94
C LEU A 113 -10.13 -13.58 -13.30
#